data_AF-A0A1H7ZNC7-F1
#
_entry.id   AF-A0A1H7ZNC7-F1
#
_cell.length_a   1.000
_cell.length_b   1.000
_cell.length_c   1.000
_cell.angle_alpha   90.00
_cell.angle_beta   90.00
_cell.angle_gamma   90.00
#
_symmetry.space_group_name_H-M   'P 1'
#
loop_
_entity.id
_entity.type
_entity.pdbx_description
1 polymer ?
#
loop_
_entity_poly.entity_id
_entity_poly.type
_entity_poly.pdbx_seq_one_letter_code
_entity_poly.pdbx_strand_id
1 'polypeptide(L)'
;MSEHLGVGFNDLINKALELGAEEAKIIDTETITVGHWVQLKCQYGCSLYDEDASHRPLAPGVEEMKELLKEYSKALLIHGLKGSALSKVAVKLEHEAVNQGYYKAFALISLPFGNSGST
;
A
#
# COMPACT_ATOMS: atom_id res chain seq x y z
N MET A 1 -0.88 30.05 6.18
CA MET A 1 -0.10 28.82 5.96
C MET A 1 -1.04 27.64 5.71
N SER A 2 -1.79 27.59 4.59
CA SER A 2 -2.69 26.45 4.32
C SER A 2 -3.04 26.25 2.84
N GLU A 3 -2.17 26.64 1.90
CA GLU A 3 -2.52 26.65 0.46
C GLU A 3 -1.63 25.73 -0.41
N HIS A 4 -0.97 24.70 0.16
CA HIS A 4 -0.16 23.76 -0.65
C HIS A 4 -0.73 22.32 -0.69
N LEU A 5 -1.80 22.02 0.06
CA LEU A 5 -2.38 20.66 0.13
C LEU A 5 -3.22 20.28 -1.10
N GLY A 6 -3.62 21.25 -1.93
CA GLY A 6 -4.50 21.01 -3.09
C GLY A 6 -3.79 20.56 -4.37
N VAL A 7 -2.47 20.77 -4.47
CA VAL A 7 -1.72 20.52 -5.72
C VAL A 7 -1.08 19.13 -5.73
N GLY A 8 -0.49 18.67 -4.62
CA GLY A 8 0.31 17.43 -4.62
C GLY A 8 -0.47 16.11 -4.81
N PHE A 9 -1.72 16.03 -4.35
CA PHE A 9 -2.47 14.78 -4.44
C PHE A 9 -2.91 14.42 -5.87
N ASN A 10 -3.31 15.41 -6.66
CA ASN A 10 -3.69 15.16 -8.06
C ASN A 10 -2.46 14.75 -8.89
N ASP A 11 -1.30 15.32 -8.61
CA ASP A 11 -0.05 14.95 -9.26
C ASP A 11 0.31 13.49 -8.99
N LEU A 12 0.18 13.01 -7.75
CA LEU A 12 0.41 11.61 -7.40
C LEU A 12 -0.59 10.66 -8.06
N ILE A 13 -1.87 11.04 -8.15
CA ILE A 13 -2.89 10.25 -8.87
C ILE A 13 -2.53 10.15 -10.35
N ASN A 14 -2.26 11.30 -11.00
CA ASN A 14 -1.88 11.34 -12.41
C ASN A 14 -0.61 10.51 -12.65
N LYS A 15 0.37 10.61 -11.75
CA LYS A 15 1.60 9.84 -11.83
C LYS A 15 1.37 8.35 -11.71
N ALA A 16 0.48 7.92 -10.83
CA ALA A 16 0.11 6.51 -10.69
C ALA A 16 -0.48 5.97 -12.00
N LEU A 17 -1.37 6.73 -12.64
CA LEU A 17 -1.98 6.37 -13.92
C LEU A 17 -0.95 6.35 -15.06
N GLU A 18 -0.05 7.33 -15.14
CA GLU A 18 1.08 7.35 -16.10
C GLU A 18 2.00 6.14 -15.96
N LEU A 19 2.23 5.70 -14.72
CA LEU A 19 3.05 4.53 -14.40
C LEU A 19 2.34 3.20 -14.66
N GLY A 20 1.07 3.25 -15.08
CA GLY A 20 0.30 2.09 -15.53
C GLY A 20 -0.71 1.55 -14.53
N ALA A 21 -0.96 2.23 -13.40
CA ALA A 21 -2.10 1.86 -12.56
C ALA A 21 -3.41 2.04 -13.34
N GLU A 22 -4.34 1.11 -13.18
CA GLU A 22 -5.66 1.18 -13.82
C GLU A 22 -6.53 2.20 -13.12
N GLU A 23 -6.45 2.24 -11.79
CA GLU A 23 -7.14 3.21 -10.95
C GLU A 23 -6.23 3.71 -9.83
N ALA A 24 -6.40 4.98 -9.48
CA ALA A 24 -5.71 5.61 -8.36
C ALA A 24 -6.66 6.58 -7.66
N LYS A 25 -6.72 6.50 -6.33
CA LYS A 25 -7.61 7.34 -5.52
C LYS A 25 -6.98 7.68 -4.17
N ILE A 26 -7.11 8.95 -3.78
CA ILE A 26 -6.80 9.36 -2.40
C ILE A 26 -7.99 9.03 -1.51
N ILE A 27 -7.70 8.34 -0.40
CA ILE A 27 -8.67 7.96 0.63
C ILE A 27 -8.22 8.50 1.99
N ASP A 28 -9.18 8.74 2.88
CA ASP A 28 -8.90 8.97 4.29
C ASP A 28 -8.51 7.64 4.97
N THR A 29 -7.46 7.64 5.77
CA THR A 29 -6.96 6.42 6.43
C THR A 29 -7.97 5.84 7.42
N GLU A 30 -8.86 6.67 7.96
CA GLU A 30 -9.99 6.26 8.81
C GLU A 30 -10.98 5.33 8.09
N THR A 31 -10.99 5.33 6.75
CA THR A 31 -11.83 4.41 5.95
C THR A 31 -11.23 3.01 5.83
N ILE A 32 -9.97 2.82 6.24
CA ILE A 32 -9.28 1.53 6.17
C ILE A 32 -9.67 0.69 7.39
N THR A 33 -10.28 -0.47 7.15
CA THR A 33 -10.63 -1.42 8.21
C THR A 33 -9.54 -2.48 8.38
N VAL A 34 -8.97 -2.57 9.59
CA VAL A 34 -8.04 -3.64 9.97
C VAL A 34 -8.80 -4.71 10.76
N GLY A 35 -8.80 -5.96 10.27
CA GLY A 35 -9.56 -7.06 10.86
C GLY A 35 -8.69 -8.28 11.20
N HIS A 36 -8.93 -8.89 12.38
CA HIS A 36 -8.26 -10.13 12.78
C HIS A 36 -8.50 -11.29 11.81
N TRP A 37 -9.65 -11.32 11.14
CA TRP A 37 -9.96 -12.35 10.14
C TRP A 37 -8.99 -12.33 8.95
N VAL A 38 -8.43 -11.16 8.58
CA VAL A 38 -7.43 -11.05 7.50
C VAL A 38 -6.14 -11.77 7.91
N GLN A 39 -5.71 -11.57 9.15
CA GLN A 39 -4.56 -12.27 9.71
C GLN A 39 -4.80 -13.78 9.78
N LEU A 40 -5.99 -14.22 10.20
CA LEU A 40 -6.34 -15.64 10.24
C LEU A 40 -6.31 -16.28 8.83
N LYS A 41 -6.80 -15.57 7.80
CA LYS A 41 -6.70 -16.05 6.41
C LYS A 41 -5.26 -16.20 5.94
N CYS A 42 -4.36 -15.28 6.32
CA CYS A 42 -2.95 -15.40 6.01
C CYS A 42 -2.33 -16.59 6.76
N GLN A 43 -2.57 -16.72 8.07
CA GLN A 43 -1.98 -17.76 8.90
C GLN A 43 -2.38 -19.18 8.50
N TYR A 44 -3.64 -19.40 8.13
CA TYR A 44 -4.16 -20.73 7.86
C TYR A 44 -4.40 -21.02 6.37
N GLY A 45 -4.40 -19.98 5.53
CA GLY A 45 -4.74 -20.09 4.11
C GLY A 45 -3.63 -19.73 3.14
N CYS A 46 -2.49 -19.20 3.62
CA CYS A 46 -1.36 -18.83 2.77
C CYS A 46 -0.26 -19.90 2.81
N SER A 47 0.17 -20.37 1.63
CA SER A 47 1.32 -21.27 1.50
C SER A 47 2.67 -20.58 1.73
N LEU A 48 2.69 -19.23 1.79
CA LEU A 48 3.89 -18.41 2.00
C LEU A 48 4.00 -17.89 3.45
N TYR A 49 3.18 -18.39 4.37
CA TYR A 49 3.28 -18.01 5.77
C TYR A 49 4.66 -18.37 6.33
N ASP A 50 5.32 -17.43 7.03
CA ASP A 50 6.69 -17.57 7.58
C ASP A 50 7.84 -17.66 6.54
N GLU A 51 7.60 -17.36 5.26
CA GLU A 51 8.63 -17.47 4.21
C GLU A 51 9.57 -16.24 4.12
N ASP A 52 9.09 -15.02 4.42
CA ASP A 52 9.91 -13.80 4.34
C ASP A 52 9.41 -12.66 5.26
N ALA A 53 10.11 -11.52 5.24
CA ALA A 53 9.80 -10.34 6.07
C ALA A 53 8.46 -9.66 5.77
N SER A 54 7.87 -9.90 4.60
CA SER A 54 6.54 -9.43 4.21
C SER A 54 5.44 -10.35 4.77
N HIS A 55 5.82 -11.53 5.25
CA HIS A 55 4.93 -12.48 5.88
C HIS A 55 5.07 -12.44 7.41
N ARG A 56 4.03 -12.92 8.09
CA ARG A 56 4.09 -13.10 9.54
C ARG A 56 5.06 -14.26 9.85
N PRO A 57 5.88 -14.23 10.92
CA PRO A 57 5.87 -13.43 12.17
C PRO A 57 6.41 -12.00 12.08
N LEU A 58 7.08 -11.64 10.99
CA LEU A 58 7.83 -10.38 10.89
C LEU A 58 6.95 -9.19 10.47
N ALA A 59 5.87 -9.44 9.72
CA ALA A 59 4.91 -8.40 9.37
C ALA A 59 4.11 -7.88 10.59
N PRO A 60 3.71 -6.58 10.60
CA PRO A 60 3.01 -5.97 11.73
C PRO A 60 1.78 -6.73 12.23
N GLY A 61 1.56 -6.74 13.54
CA GLY A 61 0.34 -7.24 14.17
C GLY A 61 -0.93 -6.48 13.78
N VAL A 62 -2.10 -7.04 14.06
CA VAL A 62 -3.39 -6.33 13.86
C VAL A 62 -3.45 -5.04 14.67
N GLU A 63 -3.07 -5.07 15.95
CA GLU A 63 -3.06 -3.87 16.79
C GLU A 63 -1.97 -2.88 16.38
N GLU A 64 -0.77 -3.38 16.07
CA GLU A 64 0.33 -2.56 15.56
C GLU A 64 -0.04 -1.84 14.25
N MET A 65 -0.70 -2.54 13.32
CA MET A 65 -1.17 -1.93 12.07
C MET A 65 -2.25 -0.87 12.32
N LYS A 66 -3.16 -1.09 13.29
CA LYS A 66 -4.16 -0.09 13.69
C LYS A 66 -3.50 1.16 14.28
N GLU A 67 -2.45 0.99 15.06
CA GLU A 67 -1.69 2.13 15.62
C GLU A 67 -0.93 2.88 14.52
N LEU A 68 -0.25 2.15 13.64
CA LEU A 68 0.49 2.71 12.51
C LEU A 68 -0.43 3.55 11.61
N LEU A 69 -1.62 3.06 11.25
CA LEU A 69 -2.56 3.81 10.40
C LEU A 69 -3.01 5.15 11.00
N LYS A 70 -3.01 5.29 12.34
CA LYS A 70 -3.36 6.56 13.01
C LYS A 70 -2.29 7.64 12.84
N GLU A 71 -1.07 7.28 12.43
CA GLU A 71 -0.01 8.25 12.13
C GLU A 71 -0.20 8.98 10.78
N TYR A 72 -1.13 8.50 9.96
CA TYR A 72 -1.41 9.00 8.63
C TYR A 72 -2.84 9.53 8.56
N SER A 73 -3.06 10.59 7.79
CA SER A 73 -4.41 11.12 7.52
C SER A 73 -4.95 10.72 6.15
N LYS A 74 -4.06 10.48 5.18
CA LYS A 74 -4.39 10.17 3.79
C LYS A 74 -3.59 8.97 3.31
N ALA A 75 -4.18 8.20 2.40
CA ALA A 75 -3.51 7.13 1.67
C ALA A 75 -3.83 7.24 0.17
N LEU A 76 -2.85 6.90 -0.67
CA LEU A 76 -3.06 6.72 -2.11
C LEU A 76 -3.33 5.24 -2.37
N LEU A 77 -4.58 4.90 -2.68
CA LEU A 77 -4.98 3.57 -3.09
C LEU A 77 -4.77 3.43 -4.60
N ILE A 78 -3.94 2.47 -5.00
CA ILE A 78 -3.70 2.11 -6.40
C ILE A 78 -4.21 0.71 -6.69
N HIS A 79 -4.78 0.52 -7.89
CA HIS A 79 -5.30 -0.75 -8.36
C HIS A 79 -4.87 -1.00 -9.82
N GLY A 80 -4.76 -2.28 -10.17
CA GLY A 80 -4.41 -2.74 -11.51
C GLY A 80 -3.07 -3.47 -11.59
N LEU A 81 -2.64 -3.75 -12.81
CA LEU A 81 -1.37 -4.42 -13.16
C LEU A 81 -1.14 -5.81 -12.54
N LYS A 82 -0.14 -6.51 -13.09
CA LYS A 82 0.43 -7.70 -12.43
C LYS A 82 1.17 -7.26 -11.17
N GLY A 83 1.11 -8.10 -10.13
CA GLY A 83 1.61 -7.76 -8.80
C GLY A 83 3.03 -7.17 -8.76
N SER A 84 3.99 -7.81 -9.44
CA SER A 84 5.38 -7.34 -9.45
C SER A 84 5.58 -5.97 -10.12
N ALA A 85 4.71 -5.59 -11.06
CA ALA A 85 4.73 -4.25 -11.65
C ALA A 85 4.12 -3.23 -10.70
N LEU A 86 3.00 -3.58 -10.04
CA LEU A 86 2.35 -2.70 -9.06
C LEU A 86 3.27 -2.39 -7.88
N SER A 87 4.06 -3.36 -7.40
CA SER A 87 5.09 -3.13 -6.37
C SER A 87 6.10 -2.06 -6.80
N LYS A 88 6.58 -2.13 -8.04
CA LYS A 88 7.55 -1.15 -8.57
C LYS A 88 6.93 0.23 -8.71
N VAL A 89 5.64 0.31 -9.08
CA VAL A 89 4.89 1.56 -9.14
C VAL A 89 4.76 2.16 -7.73
N ALA A 90 4.38 1.35 -6.74
CA ALA A 90 4.22 1.79 -5.36
C ALA A 90 5.51 2.40 -4.77
N VAL A 91 6.67 1.75 -4.96
CA VAL A 91 7.97 2.27 -4.50
C VAL A 91 8.35 3.58 -5.22
N LYS A 92 8.06 3.70 -6.53
CA LYS A 92 8.29 4.96 -7.25
C LYS A 92 7.41 6.10 -6.74
N LEU A 93 6.15 5.80 -6.45
CA LEU A 93 5.21 6.78 -5.90
C LEU A 93 5.59 7.20 -4.48
N GLU A 94 6.12 6.29 -3.67
CA GLU A 94 6.68 6.62 -2.36
C GLU A 94 7.81 7.64 -2.49
N HIS A 95 8.80 7.38 -3.36
CA HIS A 95 9.90 8.31 -3.61
C HIS A 95 9.40 9.67 -4.11
N GLU A 96 8.42 9.69 -5.01
CA GLU A 96 7.81 10.92 -5.51
C GLU A 96 7.11 11.69 -4.40
N ALA A 97 6.33 11.01 -3.55
CA ALA A 97 5.67 11.63 -2.41
C ALA A 97 6.68 12.22 -1.41
N VAL A 98 7.77 11.51 -1.12
CA VAL A 98 8.87 12.03 -0.29
C VAL A 98 9.47 13.29 -0.90
N ASN A 99 9.72 13.32 -2.21
CA ASN A 99 10.25 14.49 -2.92
C ASN A 99 9.31 15.69 -2.87
N GLN A 100 8.00 15.45 -2.81
CA GLN A 100 6.98 16.50 -2.66
C GLN A 100 6.81 16.99 -1.20
N GLY A 101 7.60 16.46 -0.26
CA GLY A 101 7.61 16.87 1.14
C GLY A 101 6.84 15.94 2.09
N TYR A 102 6.23 14.85 1.59
CA TYR A 102 5.60 13.83 2.40
C TYR A 102 6.64 12.85 2.96
N TYR A 103 7.48 13.30 3.89
CA TYR A 103 8.61 12.53 4.41
C TYR A 103 8.24 11.21 5.09
N LYS A 104 7.00 11.07 5.60
CA LYS A 104 6.48 9.83 6.17
C LYS A 104 5.91 8.86 5.12
N ALA A 105 5.89 9.22 3.84
CA ALA A 105 5.29 8.36 2.82
C ALA A 105 5.91 6.95 2.86
N PHE A 106 5.02 5.94 2.89
CA PHE A 106 5.39 4.55 3.00
C PHE A 106 4.46 3.68 2.15
N ALA A 107 5.03 2.85 1.29
CA ALA A 107 4.32 1.98 0.36
C ALA A 107 3.94 0.67 1.04
N LEU A 108 2.63 0.42 1.12
CA LEU A 108 2.07 -0.87 1.48
C LEU A 108 1.61 -1.57 0.20
N ILE A 109 2.02 -2.82 0.02
CA ILE A 109 1.73 -3.59 -1.18
C ILE A 109 0.90 -4.82 -0.81
N SER A 110 -0.19 -5.04 -1.53
CA SER A 110 -1.00 -6.26 -1.44
C SER A 110 -0.91 -6.98 -2.78
N LEU A 111 -0.15 -8.09 -2.83
CA LEU A 111 -0.05 -8.90 -4.04
C LEU A 111 -0.97 -10.11 -3.94
N PRO A 112 -1.70 -10.47 -5.02
CA PRO A 112 -2.40 -11.73 -5.08
C PRO A 112 -1.39 -12.89 -5.00
N PHE A 113 -1.79 -13.97 -4.34
CA PHE A 113 -1.05 -15.23 -4.36
C PHE A 113 -0.91 -15.71 -5.80
N GLY A 114 0.32 -15.96 -6.23
CA GLY A 114 0.58 -16.51 -7.55
C GLY A 114 2.05 -16.52 -7.86
N ASN A 115 2.69 -17.66 -7.62
CA ASN A 115 3.93 -17.97 -8.30
C ASN A 115 3.65 -17.87 -9.81
N SER A 116 4.45 -17.09 -10.53
CA SER A 116 4.49 -17.18 -11.98
C SER A 116 5.01 -18.57 -12.35
N GLY A 117 4.13 -19.57 -12.44
CA GLY A 117 4.51 -20.95 -12.80
C GLY A 117 3.67 -22.05 -12.16
N SER A 118 2.35 -21.98 -12.21
CA SER A 118 1.48 -23.12 -11.86
C SER A 118 0.32 -23.28 -12.84
N THR A 119 0.68 -23.49 -14.10
CA THR A 119 0.09 -24.49 -15.00
C THR A 119 1.21 -25.03 -15.86
#